data_AF-A0AA88HFM5-F1
#
_entry.id   AF-A0AA88HFM5-F1
#
_cell.length_a   1.000
_cell.length_b   1.000
_cell.length_c   1.000
_cell.angle_alpha   90.00
_cell.angle_beta   90.00
_cell.angle_gamma   90.00
#
_symmetry.space_group_name_H-M   'P 1'
#
loop_
_entity.id
_entity.type
_entity.pdbx_description
1 polymer ?
#
loop_
_entity_poly.entity_id
_entity_poly.type
_entity_poly.pdbx_seq_one_letter_code
_entity_poly.pdbx_strand_id
1 'polypeptide(L)'
;MGCVRTHPNRIKQHDRVRDITTKWIEYDGYRVIKEPSFTTLTPGTTRAMGRWRPDIFAIKGEDGVIFDAQVRAEGYDLDRLHEEKSEEVQNSPLANRNNQINPRPRNNQV
;
A
#
# COMPACT_ATOMS: atom_id res chain seq x y z
N MET A 1 27.64 -0.02 -6.29
CA MET A 1 27.30 0.86 -7.44
C MET A 1 26.24 0.13 -8.28
N GLY A 2 24.99 0.60 -8.27
CA GLY A 2 23.90 -0.03 -9.02
C GLY A 2 24.02 0.23 -10.52
N CYS A 3 23.93 -0.82 -11.34
CA CYS A 3 23.99 -0.72 -12.79
C CYS A 3 22.77 0.03 -13.34
N VAL A 4 23.01 1.06 -14.15
CA VAL A 4 21.99 1.93 -14.74
C VAL A 4 21.06 1.17 -15.69
N ARG A 5 21.47 0.01 -16.23
CA ARG A 5 20.63 -0.85 -17.10
C ARG A 5 19.61 -1.69 -16.32
N THR A 6 19.87 -1.99 -15.04
CA THR A 6 18.96 -2.76 -14.19
C THR A 6 17.77 -1.92 -13.76
N HIS A 7 17.95 -0.60 -13.65
CA HIS A 7 16.92 0.31 -13.15
C HIS A 7 15.72 0.48 -14.11
N PRO A 8 15.89 0.71 -15.43
CA PRO A 8 14.79 0.77 -16.38
C PRO A 8 14.03 -0.55 -16.53
N ASN A 9 14.75 -1.68 -16.52
CA ASN A 9 14.11 -3.00 -16.59
C ASN A 9 13.32 -3.31 -15.33
N ARG A 10 13.83 -2.93 -14.15
CA ARG A 10 13.11 -3.06 -12.88
C ARG A 10 11.85 -2.19 -12.85
N ILE A 11 11.90 -0.98 -13.40
CA ILE A 11 10.71 -0.11 -13.56
C ILE A 11 9.67 -0.82 -14.44
N LYS A 12 10.08 -1.30 -15.63
CA LYS A 12 9.16 -2.02 -16.53
C LYS A 12 8.53 -3.27 -15.91
N GLN A 13 9.31 -4.02 -15.13
CA GLN A 13 8.80 -5.20 -14.43
C GLN A 13 7.81 -4.80 -13.33
N HIS A 14 8.12 -3.74 -12.58
CA HIS A 14 7.23 -3.20 -11.55
C HIS A 14 5.91 -2.70 -12.16
N ASP A 15 5.98 -1.91 -13.23
CA ASP A 15 4.82 -1.45 -14.00
C ASP A 15 3.98 -2.64 -14.49
N ARG A 16 4.64 -3.67 -15.01
CA ARG A 16 3.96 -4.87 -15.53
C ARG A 16 3.22 -5.63 -14.44
N VAL A 17 3.85 -5.81 -13.27
CA VAL A 17 3.22 -6.42 -12.10
C VAL A 17 2.03 -5.58 -11.64
N ARG A 18 2.21 -4.26 -11.49
CA ARG A 18 1.14 -3.32 -11.13
C ARG A 18 -0.06 -3.47 -12.08
N ASP A 19 0.18 -3.41 -13.39
CA ASP A 19 -0.88 -3.42 -14.39
C ASP A 19 -1.61 -4.78 -14.48
N ILE A 20 -0.91 -5.91 -14.34
CA ILE A 20 -1.57 -7.24 -14.28
C ILE A 20 -2.43 -7.32 -13.01
N THR A 21 -1.88 -6.93 -11.86
CA THR A 21 -2.59 -6.95 -10.58
C THR A 21 -3.83 -6.04 -10.62
N THR A 22 -3.72 -4.84 -11.20
CA THR A 22 -4.86 -3.94 -11.40
C THR A 22 -5.99 -4.64 -12.17
N LYS A 23 -5.69 -5.32 -13.30
CA LYS A 23 -6.72 -5.99 -14.09
C LYS A 23 -7.48 -7.05 -13.31
N TRP A 24 -6.78 -7.82 -12.47
CA TRP A 24 -7.41 -8.85 -11.64
C TRP A 24 -8.27 -8.23 -10.52
N ILE A 25 -7.79 -7.16 -9.90
CA ILE A 25 -8.53 -6.44 -8.86
C ILE A 25 -9.80 -5.80 -9.45
N GLU A 26 -9.69 -5.17 -10.62
CA GLU A 26 -10.83 -4.61 -11.36
C GLU A 26 -11.83 -5.69 -11.78
N TYR A 27 -11.33 -6.85 -12.24
CA TYR A 27 -12.18 -8.00 -12.58
C TYR A 27 -12.98 -8.51 -11.37
N ASP A 28 -12.41 -8.46 -10.16
CA ASP A 28 -13.13 -8.79 -8.92
C ASP A 28 -14.13 -7.69 -8.48
N GLY A 29 -14.28 -6.61 -9.25
CA GLY A 29 -15.27 -5.57 -9.02
C GLY A 29 -14.81 -4.46 -8.07
N TYR A 30 -13.51 -4.35 -7.79
CA TYR A 30 -12.96 -3.17 -7.13
C TYR A 30 -12.80 -2.02 -8.12
N ARG A 31 -13.03 -0.79 -7.66
CA ARG A 31 -12.56 0.41 -8.37
C ARG A 31 -11.10 0.63 -8.01
N VAL A 32 -10.23 0.74 -9.01
CA VAL A 32 -8.79 0.89 -8.82
C VAL A 32 -8.29 2.28 -9.19
N ILE A 33 -7.40 2.83 -8.37
CA ILE A 33 -6.63 4.04 -8.64
C ILE A 33 -5.16 3.66 -8.62
N LYS A 34 -4.47 3.85 -9.75
CA LYS A 34 -3.03 3.57 -9.89
C LYS A 34 -2.20 4.79 -9.49
N GLU A 35 -1.09 4.55 -8.79
CA GLU A 35 -0.14 5.56 -8.30
C GLU A 35 -0.81 6.79 -7.65
N PRO A 36 -1.81 6.61 -6.77
CA PRO A 36 -2.44 7.74 -6.14
C PRO A 36 -1.44 8.49 -5.27
N SER A 37 -1.70 9.77 -5.08
CA SER A 37 -0.91 10.63 -4.22
C SER A 37 -1.79 11.14 -3.10
N PHE A 38 -1.63 10.57 -1.91
CA PHE A 38 -2.32 11.02 -0.71
C PHE A 38 -1.47 12.01 0.07
N THR A 39 -2.07 13.15 0.40
CA THR A 39 -1.51 14.04 1.42
C THR A 39 -2.05 13.58 2.76
N THR A 40 -1.17 13.06 3.61
CA THR A 40 -1.52 12.70 4.98
C THR A 40 -1.59 13.97 5.82
N LEU A 41 -2.64 14.10 6.64
CA LEU A 41 -2.83 15.23 7.55
C LEU A 41 -2.60 14.80 9.00
N THR A 42 -2.06 15.69 9.82
CA THR A 42 -1.94 15.49 11.27
C THR A 42 -3.35 15.42 11.85
N PRO A 43 -3.68 14.37 12.62
CA PRO A 43 -5.02 14.21 13.20
C PRO A 43 -5.46 15.46 13.96
N GLY A 44 -6.71 15.88 13.77
CA GLY A 44 -7.26 17.06 14.43
C GLY A 44 -6.74 18.40 13.90
N THR A 45 -5.96 18.40 12.81
CA THR A 45 -5.46 19.63 12.17
C THR A 45 -5.51 19.53 10.64
N THR A 46 -5.29 20.65 9.96
CA THR A 46 -5.11 20.73 8.50
C THR A 46 -3.65 20.65 8.07
N ARG A 47 -2.71 20.38 8.98
CA ARG A 47 -1.27 20.35 8.69
C ARG A 47 -0.90 19.05 7.99
N ALA A 48 -0.20 19.12 6.86
CA ALA A 48 0.31 17.94 6.18
C ALA A 48 1.45 17.28 6.97
N MET A 49 1.36 15.97 7.21
CA MET A 49 2.42 15.16 7.82
C MET A 49 3.39 14.58 6.79
N GLY A 50 2.93 14.36 5.57
CA GLY A 50 3.72 13.67 4.57
C GLY A 50 2.90 13.31 3.34
N ARG A 51 3.60 12.97 2.27
CA ARG A 51 3.00 12.50 1.02
C ARG A 51 3.22 11.01 0.91
N TRP A 52 2.13 10.27 0.74
CA TRP A 52 2.16 8.83 0.61
C TRP A 52 1.66 8.45 -0.77
N ARG A 53 2.39 7.56 -1.44
CA ARG A 53 2.18 7.21 -2.85
C ARG A 53 2.25 5.69 -3.01
N PRO A 54 1.16 4.95 -2.73
CA PRO A 54 1.15 3.54 -3.02
C PRO A 54 1.09 3.29 -4.52
N ASP A 55 1.42 2.08 -4.96
CA ASP A 55 1.33 1.71 -6.38
C ASP A 55 -0.13 1.54 -6.84
N ILE A 56 -0.98 1.00 -5.96
CA ILE A 56 -2.40 0.73 -6.24
C ILE A 56 -3.22 1.01 -4.98
N PHE A 57 -4.33 1.74 -5.14
CA PHE A 57 -5.40 1.81 -4.16
C PHE A 57 -6.69 1.27 -4.76
N ALA A 58 -7.26 0.25 -4.14
CA ALA A 58 -8.47 -0.44 -4.59
C ALA A 58 -9.60 -0.23 -3.59
N ILE A 59 -10.82 0.00 -4.09
CA ILE A 59 -11.99 0.31 -3.27
C ILE A 59 -13.16 -0.58 -3.70
N LYS A 60 -13.82 -1.23 -2.74
CA LYS A 60 -15.05 -2.00 -2.96
C LYS A 60 -15.99 -1.80 -1.78
N GLY A 61 -17.11 -1.14 -2.02
CA GLY A 61 -18.00 -0.68 -0.95
C GLY A 61 -17.30 0.35 -0.05
N GLU A 62 -17.30 0.10 1.25
CA GLU A 62 -16.63 0.94 2.27
C GLU A 62 -15.17 0.53 2.52
N ASP A 63 -14.73 -0.60 1.95
CA ASP A 63 -13.39 -1.14 2.18
C ASP A 63 -12.38 -0.57 1.16
N GLY A 64 -11.25 -0.10 1.68
CA GLY A 64 -10.10 0.34 0.91
C GLY A 64 -8.90 -0.57 1.16
N VAL A 65 -8.27 -1.04 0.08
CA VAL A 65 -7.08 -1.90 0.12
C VAL A 65 -5.94 -1.24 -0.65
N ILE A 66 -4.74 -1.39 -0.13
CA ILE A 66 -3.54 -0.76 -0.63
C ILE A 66 -2.59 -1.87 -1.08
N PHE A 67 -2.04 -1.75 -2.28
CA PHE A 67 -1.04 -2.69 -2.79
C PHE A 67 0.19 -1.93 -3.25
N ASP A 68 1.35 -2.41 -2.81
CA ASP A 68 2.65 -1.94 -3.29
C ASP A 68 3.41 -3.10 -3.95
N ALA A 69 3.67 -2.96 -5.25
CA ALA A 69 4.38 -3.93 -6.04
C ALA A 69 5.88 -3.91 -5.71
N GLN A 70 6.47 -5.08 -5.55
CA GLN A 70 7.88 -5.24 -5.26
C GLN A 70 8.51 -6.21 -6.25
N VAL A 71 9.47 -5.71 -7.04
CA VAL A 71 10.28 -6.53 -7.93
C VAL A 71 11.70 -6.61 -7.37
N ARG A 72 12.20 -7.84 -7.21
CA ARG A 72 13.56 -8.15 -6.74
C ARG A 72 14.15 -9.28 -7.59
N ALA A 73 15.49 -9.34 -7.59
CA ALA A 73 16.22 -10.38 -8.28
C ALA A 73 16.08 -11.72 -7.54
N GLU A 74 16.28 -12.81 -8.28
CA GLU A 74 16.27 -14.17 -7.75
C GLU A 74 17.30 -14.34 -6.62
N GLY A 75 16.93 -15.04 -5.54
CA GLY A 75 17.80 -15.32 -4.39
C GLY A 75 17.65 -14.38 -3.18
N TYR A 76 16.74 -13.40 -3.21
CA TYR A 76 16.36 -12.63 -2.02
C TYR A 76 15.27 -13.35 -1.22
N ASP A 77 15.42 -13.38 0.10
CA ASP A 77 14.41 -13.87 1.04
C ASP A 77 13.20 -12.92 1.06
N LEU A 78 12.04 -13.43 0.63
CA LEU A 78 10.81 -12.65 0.53
C LEU A 78 10.24 -12.31 1.91
N ASP A 79 10.43 -13.17 2.91
CA ASP A 79 9.85 -12.98 4.24
C ASP A 79 10.54 -11.81 4.95
N ARG A 80 11.88 -11.79 4.93
CA ARG A 80 12.66 -10.66 5.43
C ARG A 80 12.30 -9.34 4.74
N LEU A 81 12.03 -9.38 3.43
CA LEU A 81 11.63 -8.18 2.69
C LEU A 81 10.23 -7.69 3.05
N HIS A 82 9.32 -8.62 3.34
CA HIS A 82 8.00 -8.26 3.86
C HIS A 82 8.09 -7.67 5.26
N GLU A 83 8.98 -8.19 6.12
CA GLU A 83 9.24 -7.62 7.44
C GLU A 83 9.78 -6.19 7.33
N GLU A 84 10.83 -5.95 6.55
CA GLU A 84 11.42 -4.61 6.35
C GLU A 84 10.37 -3.59 5.85
N LYS A 85 9.51 -3.99 4.91
CA LYS A 85 8.46 -3.11 4.38
C LYS A 85 7.29 -2.95 5.36
N SER A 86 6.96 -4.00 6.11
CA SER A 86 5.94 -3.93 7.16
C SER A 86 6.39 -3.01 8.29
N GLU A 87 7.67 -3.01 8.66
CA GLU A 87 8.26 -2.08 9.60
C GLU A 87 8.22 -0.63 9.08
N GLU A 88 8.54 -0.41 7.80
CA GLU A 88 8.41 0.92 7.18
C GLU A 88 6.95 1.43 7.24
N VAL A 89 5.98 0.57 6.94
CA VAL A 89 4.55 0.90 7.02
C VAL A 89 4.11 1.07 8.49
N GLN A 90 4.57 0.23 9.41
CA GLN A 90 4.25 0.28 10.84
C GLN A 90 4.77 1.55 11.52
N ASN A 91 5.98 1.95 11.16
CA ASN A 91 6.59 3.19 11.62
C ASN A 91 6.10 4.40 10.84
N SER A 92 5.31 4.21 9.78
CA SER A 92 4.64 5.31 9.09
C SER A 92 3.52 5.90 9.96
N PRO A 93 3.20 7.19 9.80
CA PRO A 93 2.11 7.85 10.52
C PRO A 93 0.72 7.18 10.42
N LEU A 94 0.53 6.22 9.50
CA LEU A 94 -0.73 5.54 9.22
C LEU A 94 -0.96 4.30 10.09
N ALA A 95 0.08 3.51 10.37
CA ALA A 95 -0.08 2.24 11.08
C ALA A 95 -0.23 2.40 12.60
N ASN A 96 0.25 3.51 13.17
CA ASN A 96 0.04 3.87 14.57
C ASN A 96 -1.45 4.07 14.96
N ARG A 97 -2.41 3.91 14.04
CA ARG A 97 -3.85 4.02 14.33
C ARG A 97 -4.66 2.73 14.18
N ASN A 98 -4.17 1.69 13.51
CA ASN A 98 -4.92 0.43 13.44
C ASN A 98 -5.00 -0.26 14.81
N ASN A 99 -4.11 0.07 15.76
CA ASN A 99 -4.19 -0.36 17.16
C ASN A 99 -5.13 0.48 18.05
N GLN A 100 -5.81 1.50 17.52
CA GLN A 100 -6.83 2.28 18.26
C GLN A 100 -8.26 2.03 17.78
N ILE A 101 -8.47 1.17 16.78
CA ILE A 101 -9.80 0.67 16.45
C ILE A 101 -10.10 -0.48 17.40
N ASN A 102 -10.43 -0.14 18.65
CA ASN A 102 -11.13 -1.06 19.53
C ASN A 102 -12.39 -1.56 18.78
N PRO A 103 -12.62 -2.87 18.61
CA PRO A 103 -13.93 -3.34 18.21
C PRO A 103 -14.90 -2.86 19.29
N ARG A 104 -15.74 -1.87 18.96
CA ARG A 104 -16.81 -1.44 19.87
C ARG A 104 -17.61 -2.70 20.22
N PRO A 105 -17.84 -3.01 21.51
CA PRO A 105 -18.77 -4.07 21.84
C PRO A 105 -20.11 -3.74 21.21
N ARG A 106 -20.66 -4.70 20.44
CA ARG A 106 -22.05 -4.62 19.97
C ARG A 106 -22.93 -4.55 21.21
N ASN A 107 -23.47 -3.37 21.49
CA ASN A 107 -24.58 -3.22 22.43
C ASN A 107 -25.77 -3.99 21.85
N ASN A 108 -26.02 -5.19 22.37
CA ASN A 108 -27.32 -5.83 22.26
C ASN A 108 -28.25 -5.12 23.23
N GLN A 109 -29.10 -4.23 22.70
CA GLN A 109 -30.37 -3.87 23.32
C GLN A 109 -31.47 -4.42 22.41
N VAL A 110 -32.10 -5.52 22.83
CA VAL A 110 -33.54 -5.67 23.13
C VAL A 110 -33.67 -6.80 24.15
#